data_AF-A0A832MF78-F1
#
_entry.id   AF-A0A832MF78-F1
#
_cell.length_a   1.000
_cell.length_b   1.000
_cell.length_c   1.000
_cell.angle_alpha   90.00
_cell.angle_beta   90.00
_cell.angle_gamma   90.00
#
_symmetry.space_group_name_H-M   'P 1'
#
loop_
_entity.id
_entity.type
_entity.pdbx_description
1 polymer ?
#
loop_
_entity_poly.entity_id
_entity_poly.type
_entity_poly.pdbx_seq_one_letter_code
_entity_poly.pdbx_strand_id
1 'polypeptide(L)'
;MKSNLGLKQLHRLTVRVGFLWLLLMLTGGTVMGALVTSSDLVHSRIYRDYAEAVVGITCKGKMPWGTNEGSFVGTGAVVSPDGLVLTTITTVPRDAKDIRVYFIDGRVLPGTIKRMDESTEGVLIQVKGRRLTCMRPGASQACKVGDPVYSWGNPYQTIIKDGMASLSSGVISGIYDISSVDDESRYIGPVLETDAAINPGSDGGPLTDPYGRLLGMQSLAFSGNRWLGTAIPIHHIAKSMPELKIPAHNAPLKDDVARAWACEIALAQLAEAVSPATVGILVVQQNDNFEIPENRRTFKLKPMPAYTNDEQRAAAELRRIKGGFCSGFIVAPEGLVLTAAGNVAEGSSRGSRIKQIYVYLENGLRMPARVLGRDSFYDIAVLQLDGSSGGRFSYVDLGQTKGLQPGSAVALLGRSEPPGNLTLNVGLVSACGRFQNTCTQISALMNYGNLGGPVLDLSGKVVGMATRLTEKTPWRQNCGVGFMLNAEIIRKILPELKEGKTVPRPKRPFLGVQTGLGGAEVKGAYVARVLPNSAAAEAGVKEGDVIIEFQGKKIEDNLELIKAIQQCQIGDRVKFKVKRDGQILTLEAVLGEMDY
;
A
#
# COMPACT_ATOMS: atom_id res chain seq x y z
N MET A 1 -38.52 -17.95 -70.70
CA MET A 1 -38.35 -16.71 -69.91
C MET A 1 -38.48 -17.02 -68.41
N LYS A 2 -37.42 -17.48 -67.74
CA LYS A 2 -37.37 -17.65 -66.27
C LYS A 2 -35.92 -17.50 -65.80
N SER A 3 -35.48 -16.29 -65.44
CA SER A 3 -34.21 -16.10 -64.71
C SER A 3 -33.97 -14.69 -64.12
N ASN A 4 -34.99 -13.87 -63.85
CA ASN A 4 -34.77 -12.49 -63.33
C ASN A 4 -35.31 -12.22 -61.92
N LEU A 5 -35.89 -13.20 -61.21
CA LEU A 5 -36.37 -12.98 -59.84
C LEU A 5 -35.31 -13.20 -58.74
N GLY A 6 -34.26 -13.98 -59.00
CA GLY A 6 -33.25 -14.33 -57.98
C GLY A 6 -32.27 -13.19 -57.65
N LEU A 7 -31.79 -12.45 -58.66
CA LEU A 7 -30.78 -11.40 -58.46
C LEU A 7 -31.32 -10.17 -57.71
N LYS A 8 -32.59 -9.78 -57.91
CA LYS A 8 -33.17 -8.63 -57.19
C LYS A 8 -33.42 -8.93 -55.70
N GLN A 9 -33.73 -10.19 -55.36
CA GLN A 9 -33.85 -10.59 -53.96
C GLN A 9 -32.49 -10.73 -53.28
N LEU A 10 -31.47 -11.29 -53.96
CA LEU A 10 -30.11 -11.32 -53.43
C LEU A 10 -29.56 -9.91 -53.18
N HIS A 11 -29.72 -8.99 -54.14
CA HIS A 11 -29.21 -7.62 -54.00
C HIS A 11 -29.91 -6.85 -52.86
N ARG A 12 -31.21 -7.05 -52.66
CA ARG A 12 -31.94 -6.48 -51.51
C ARG A 12 -31.49 -7.08 -50.18
N LEU A 13 -31.09 -8.36 -50.15
CA LEU A 13 -30.57 -9.01 -48.95
C LEU A 13 -29.16 -8.52 -48.62
N THR A 14 -28.27 -8.42 -49.61
CA THR A 14 -26.89 -7.93 -49.41
C THR A 14 -26.86 -6.47 -48.99
N VAL A 15 -27.74 -5.62 -49.56
CA VAL A 15 -27.87 -4.22 -49.13
C VAL A 15 -28.46 -4.13 -47.72
N ARG A 16 -29.46 -4.95 -47.34
CA ARG A 16 -29.99 -4.96 -45.97
C ARG A 16 -29.00 -5.48 -44.93
N VAL A 17 -28.23 -6.52 -45.25
CA VAL A 17 -27.18 -7.04 -44.35
C VAL A 17 -26.02 -6.06 -44.24
N GLY A 18 -25.62 -5.41 -45.33
CA GLY A 18 -24.63 -4.33 -45.32
C GLY A 18 -25.09 -3.11 -44.53
N PHE A 19 -26.37 -2.73 -44.64
CA PHE A 19 -26.94 -1.64 -43.85
C PHE A 19 -27.05 -1.99 -42.37
N LEU A 20 -27.39 -3.25 -42.03
CA LEU A 20 -27.43 -3.72 -40.64
C LEU A 20 -26.03 -3.78 -40.02
N TRP A 21 -25.01 -4.17 -40.79
CA TRP A 21 -23.60 -4.14 -40.38
C TRP A 21 -23.08 -2.71 -40.21
N LEU A 22 -23.43 -1.79 -41.12
CA LEU A 22 -23.08 -0.37 -41.01
C LEU A 22 -23.79 0.27 -39.80
N LEU A 23 -25.06 -0.08 -39.56
CA LEU A 23 -25.79 0.36 -38.37
C LEU A 23 -25.16 -0.22 -37.10
N LEU A 24 -24.73 -1.49 -37.09
CA LEU A 24 -24.05 -2.13 -35.94
C LEU A 24 -22.65 -1.55 -35.70
N MET A 25 -21.93 -1.10 -36.73
CA MET A 25 -20.66 -0.39 -36.55
C MET A 25 -20.85 1.06 -36.10
N LEU A 26 -21.86 1.76 -36.63
CA LEU A 26 -22.17 3.14 -36.26
C LEU A 26 -22.81 3.24 -34.86
N THR A 27 -23.72 2.33 -34.51
CA THR A 27 -24.33 2.23 -33.18
C THR A 27 -23.44 1.51 -32.18
N GLY A 28 -22.65 0.51 -32.60
CA GLY A 28 -21.67 -0.15 -31.73
C GLY A 28 -20.59 0.81 -31.26
N GLY A 29 -20.08 1.68 -32.14
CA GLY A 29 -19.12 2.72 -31.76
C GLY A 29 -19.68 3.79 -30.82
N THR A 30 -20.95 4.21 -31.02
CA THR A 30 -21.60 5.19 -30.14
C THR A 30 -22.12 4.60 -28.84
N VAL A 31 -22.59 3.35 -28.82
CA VAL A 31 -23.05 2.66 -27.61
C VAL A 31 -21.86 2.25 -26.76
N MET A 32 -20.77 1.76 -27.37
CA MET A 32 -19.53 1.45 -26.65
C MET A 32 -18.82 2.72 -26.19
N GLY A 33 -18.83 3.79 -27.01
CA GLY A 33 -18.39 5.13 -26.59
C GLY A 33 -19.23 5.71 -25.44
N ALA A 34 -20.57 5.61 -25.51
CA ALA A 34 -21.47 6.08 -24.45
C ALA A 34 -21.33 5.26 -23.16
N LEU A 35 -21.19 3.93 -23.26
CA LEU A 35 -20.95 3.04 -22.12
C LEU A 35 -19.61 3.34 -21.44
N VAL A 36 -18.53 3.51 -22.21
CA VAL A 36 -17.20 3.89 -21.71
C VAL A 36 -17.26 5.28 -21.06
N THR A 37 -17.91 6.28 -21.70
CA THR A 37 -18.08 7.62 -21.09
C THR A 37 -18.93 7.61 -19.82
N SER A 38 -19.81 6.63 -19.61
CA SER A 38 -20.67 6.55 -18.41
C SER A 38 -19.95 5.97 -17.19
N SER A 39 -19.07 4.98 -17.38
CA SER A 39 -18.22 4.41 -16.32
C SER A 39 -17.05 5.32 -15.96
N ASP A 40 -16.44 5.99 -16.95
CA ASP A 40 -15.30 6.88 -16.75
C ASP A 40 -15.61 8.07 -15.84
N LEU A 41 -16.90 8.41 -15.70
CA LEU A 41 -17.36 9.51 -14.89
C LEU A 41 -17.79 9.10 -13.48
N VAL A 42 -17.71 7.83 -13.06
CA VAL A 42 -18.19 7.42 -11.71
C VAL A 42 -17.43 8.17 -10.61
N HIS A 43 -16.11 8.23 -10.68
CA HIS A 43 -15.27 8.97 -9.72
C HIS A 43 -15.51 10.50 -9.80
N SER A 44 -15.66 11.07 -10.99
CA SER A 44 -15.92 12.51 -11.13
C SER A 44 -17.35 12.89 -10.73
N ARG A 45 -18.32 12.00 -10.91
CA ARG A 45 -19.72 12.18 -10.51
C ARG A 45 -19.84 12.18 -9.01
N ILE A 46 -19.20 11.22 -8.32
CA ILE A 46 -19.22 11.21 -6.86
C ILE A 46 -18.64 12.51 -6.29
N TYR A 47 -17.54 13.00 -6.86
CA TYR A 47 -16.92 14.28 -6.49
C TYR A 47 -17.92 15.43 -6.63
N ARG A 48 -18.49 15.61 -7.81
CA ARG A 48 -19.43 16.70 -8.09
C ARG A 48 -20.68 16.66 -7.21
N ASP A 49 -21.20 15.47 -6.92
CA ASP A 49 -22.45 15.32 -6.18
C ASP A 49 -22.27 15.54 -4.67
N TYR A 50 -21.05 15.34 -4.13
CA TYR A 50 -20.82 15.31 -2.68
C TYR A 50 -19.71 16.21 -2.14
N ALA A 51 -18.86 16.81 -2.98
CA ALA A 51 -17.78 17.69 -2.51
C ALA A 51 -18.32 18.87 -1.67
N GLU A 52 -19.51 19.40 -2.00
CA GLU A 52 -20.16 20.46 -1.22
C GLU A 52 -20.52 20.08 0.22
N ALA A 53 -20.69 18.78 0.49
CA ALA A 53 -20.94 18.28 1.83
C ALA A 53 -19.65 18.13 2.65
N VAL A 54 -18.47 18.24 2.04
CA VAL A 54 -17.18 18.20 2.73
C VAL A 54 -16.80 19.63 3.12
N VAL A 55 -16.48 19.81 4.40
CA VAL A 55 -16.17 21.14 4.94
C VAL A 55 -14.81 21.17 5.59
N GLY A 56 -14.11 22.30 5.48
CA GLY A 56 -12.95 22.58 6.30
C GLY A 56 -13.39 23.11 7.66
N ILE A 57 -12.69 22.74 8.74
CA ILE A 57 -13.02 23.21 10.08
C ILE A 57 -11.77 23.82 10.71
N THR A 58 -11.92 24.99 11.34
CA THR A 58 -10.90 25.56 12.22
C THR A 58 -11.50 25.94 13.56
N CYS A 59 -10.74 25.75 14.64
CA CYS A 59 -11.09 26.29 15.96
C CYS A 59 -9.85 26.53 16.83
N LYS A 60 -10.05 27.16 17.98
CA LYS A 60 -9.03 27.30 19.03
C LYS A 60 -9.37 26.39 20.21
N GLY A 61 -8.38 25.80 20.85
CA GLY A 61 -8.57 24.95 22.03
C GLY A 61 -7.25 24.62 22.70
N LYS A 62 -7.28 23.91 23.84
CA LYS A 62 -6.06 23.43 24.50
C LYS A 62 -5.39 22.36 23.65
N MET A 63 -4.09 22.50 23.44
CA MET A 63 -3.29 21.50 22.73
C MET A 63 -3.17 20.22 23.56
N PRO A 64 -3.15 19.03 22.94
CA PRO A 64 -3.03 17.77 23.70
C PRO A 64 -1.71 17.64 24.47
N TRP A 65 -0.64 18.28 23.98
CA TRP A 65 0.73 18.24 24.52
C TRP A 65 1.12 19.45 25.40
N GLY A 66 0.15 20.24 25.91
CA GLY A 66 0.48 21.36 26.79
C GLY A 66 -0.71 22.10 27.41
N THR A 67 -0.43 23.14 28.20
CA THR A 67 -1.47 24.01 28.80
C THR A 67 -1.86 25.20 27.91
N ASN A 68 -1.13 25.40 26.81
CA ASN A 68 -1.33 26.52 25.89
C ASN A 68 -2.52 26.28 24.94
N GLU A 69 -3.23 27.35 24.64
CA GLU A 69 -4.25 27.37 23.59
C GLU A 69 -3.56 27.40 22.22
N GLY A 70 -4.02 26.56 21.30
CA GLY A 70 -3.53 26.48 19.93
C GLY A 70 -4.67 26.43 18.92
N SER A 71 -4.32 26.28 17.64
CA SER A 71 -5.28 26.23 16.54
C SER A 71 -5.40 24.81 16.00
N PHE A 72 -6.64 24.36 15.84
CA PHE A 72 -6.99 23.08 15.23
C PHE A 72 -7.51 23.32 13.84
N VAL A 73 -7.15 22.42 12.93
CA VAL A 73 -7.57 22.43 11.53
C VAL A 73 -7.86 21.00 11.12
N GLY A 74 -9.03 20.78 10.54
CA GLY A 74 -9.40 19.47 10.01
C GLY A 74 -10.52 19.56 8.99
N THR A 75 -11.22 18.43 8.83
CA THR A 75 -12.31 18.24 7.88
C THR A 75 -13.57 17.84 8.64
N GLY A 76 -14.74 18.06 8.06
CA GLY A 76 -16.00 17.47 8.50
C GLY A 76 -16.92 17.14 7.34
N ALA A 77 -18.05 16.52 7.66
CA ALA A 77 -19.10 16.19 6.71
C ALA A 77 -20.43 16.80 7.14
N VAL A 78 -21.12 17.51 6.25
CA VAL A 78 -22.51 17.91 6.45
C VAL A 78 -23.37 16.65 6.41
N VAL A 79 -24.05 16.33 7.51
CA VAL A 79 -24.89 15.13 7.67
C VAL A 79 -26.39 15.43 7.69
N SER A 80 -26.77 16.71 7.66
CA SER A 80 -28.17 17.12 7.57
C SER A 80 -28.36 18.42 6.78
N PRO A 81 -29.46 18.57 6.00
CA PRO A 81 -29.75 19.78 5.23
C PRO A 81 -29.95 21.06 6.06
N ASP A 82 -30.21 20.93 7.35
CA ASP A 82 -30.40 22.02 8.31
C ASP A 82 -29.10 22.46 9.02
N GLY A 83 -27.94 21.93 8.60
CA GLY A 83 -26.65 22.39 9.08
C GLY A 83 -26.04 21.60 10.23
N LEU A 84 -26.34 20.30 10.34
CA LEU A 84 -25.52 19.40 11.16
C LEU A 84 -24.27 18.98 10.40
N VAL A 85 -23.12 19.16 11.04
CA VAL A 85 -21.79 18.77 10.55
C VAL A 85 -21.19 17.77 11.53
N LEU A 86 -20.73 16.62 11.04
CA LEU A 86 -20.03 15.60 11.83
C LEU A 86 -18.52 15.71 11.58
N THR A 87 -17.75 15.60 12.65
CA THR A 87 -16.27 15.55 12.67
C THR A 87 -15.80 14.73 13.86
N THR A 88 -14.49 14.65 14.09
CA THR A 88 -13.86 14.02 15.25
C THR A 88 -13.35 15.04 16.29
N ILE A 89 -13.07 14.56 17.51
CA ILE A 89 -12.50 15.35 18.62
C ILE A 89 -11.10 15.90 18.29
N THR A 90 -10.33 15.15 17.50
CA THR A 90 -9.01 15.54 17.01
C THR A 90 -9.06 16.78 16.11
N THR A 91 -10.21 17.04 15.48
CA THR A 91 -10.49 18.28 14.73
C THR A 91 -11.17 19.35 15.59
N VAL A 92 -12.11 18.98 16.47
CA VAL A 92 -12.79 19.92 17.38
C VAL A 92 -12.75 19.39 18.81
N PRO A 93 -11.80 19.86 19.64
CA PRO A 93 -11.66 19.40 21.02
C PRO A 93 -12.79 19.92 21.92
N ARG A 94 -12.90 19.33 23.13
CA ARG A 94 -13.97 19.63 24.10
C ARG A 94 -14.08 21.12 24.46
N ASP A 95 -12.95 21.81 24.54
CA ASP A 95 -12.87 23.22 24.91
C ASP A 95 -12.79 24.16 23.70
N ALA A 96 -13.15 23.67 22.51
CA ALA A 96 -13.08 24.43 21.27
C ALA A 96 -13.88 25.74 21.32
N LYS A 97 -13.23 26.81 20.87
CA LYS A 97 -13.78 28.16 20.70
C LYS A 97 -13.55 28.62 19.25
N ASP A 98 -14.32 29.62 18.82
CA ASP A 98 -14.24 30.19 17.47
C ASP A 98 -14.28 29.11 16.38
N ILE A 99 -15.23 28.18 16.51
CA ILE A 99 -15.43 27.12 15.52
C ILE A 99 -15.96 27.76 14.23
N ARG A 100 -15.19 27.63 13.16
CA ARG A 100 -15.55 28.10 11.82
C ARG A 100 -15.58 26.93 10.86
N VAL A 101 -16.67 26.85 10.10
CA VAL A 101 -16.91 25.81 9.10
C VAL A 101 -16.85 26.45 7.72
N TYR A 102 -15.89 26.02 6.91
CA TYR A 102 -15.59 26.52 5.58
C TYR A 102 -16.20 25.57 4.54
N PHE A 103 -17.05 26.10 3.68
CA PHE A 103 -17.66 25.38 2.57
C PHE A 103 -16.88 25.66 1.29
N ILE A 104 -16.89 24.71 0.35
CA ILE A 104 -16.18 24.85 -0.93
C ILE A 104 -16.72 25.99 -1.81
N ASP A 105 -17.95 26.45 -1.55
CA ASP A 105 -18.54 27.62 -2.22
C ASP A 105 -18.13 28.97 -1.62
N GLY A 106 -17.16 28.96 -0.69
CA GLY A 106 -16.61 30.14 -0.04
C GLY A 106 -17.39 30.61 1.18
N ARG A 107 -18.53 30.00 1.53
CA ARG A 107 -19.23 30.35 2.77
C ARG A 107 -18.40 29.93 3.98
N VAL A 108 -18.35 30.81 4.99
CA VAL A 108 -17.79 30.51 6.31
C VAL A 108 -18.87 30.71 7.34
N LEU A 109 -19.28 29.62 8.00
CA LEU A 109 -20.35 29.65 8.99
C LEU A 109 -19.79 29.41 10.39
N PRO A 110 -20.21 30.19 11.40
CA PRO A 110 -19.87 29.88 12.79
C PRO A 110 -20.58 28.59 13.22
N GLY A 111 -19.84 27.73 13.90
CA GLY A 111 -20.32 26.47 14.43
C GLY A 111 -20.45 26.48 15.95
N THR A 112 -21.37 25.68 16.49
CA THR A 112 -21.46 25.37 17.92
C THR A 112 -21.54 23.86 18.13
N ILE A 113 -20.81 23.33 19.11
CA ILE A 113 -20.91 21.90 19.45
C ILE A 113 -22.33 21.62 19.95
N LYS A 114 -23.05 20.75 19.24
CA LYS A 114 -24.37 20.24 19.61
C LYS A 114 -24.24 18.99 20.47
N ARG A 115 -23.30 18.11 20.12
CA ARG A 115 -23.05 16.84 20.80
C ARG A 115 -21.60 16.42 20.60
N MET A 116 -21.02 15.78 21.60
CA MET A 116 -19.67 15.21 21.56
C MET A 116 -19.67 13.94 22.39
N ASP A 117 -18.91 12.93 21.95
CA ASP A 117 -18.68 11.71 22.70
C ASP A 117 -17.23 11.27 22.57
N GLU A 118 -16.51 11.23 23.69
CA GLU A 118 -15.09 10.87 23.72
C GLU A 118 -14.83 9.40 23.38
N SER A 119 -15.76 8.51 23.70
CA SER A 119 -15.59 7.08 23.45
C SER A 119 -15.61 6.71 21.96
N THR A 120 -16.33 7.50 21.16
CA THR A 120 -16.48 7.34 19.72
C THR A 120 -15.74 8.41 18.91
N GLU A 121 -15.07 9.34 19.59
CA GLU A 121 -14.52 10.61 19.08
C GLU A 121 -15.49 11.50 18.29
N GLY A 122 -16.77 11.14 18.17
CA GLY A 122 -17.70 11.89 17.33
C GLY A 122 -18.00 13.27 17.90
N VAL A 123 -18.04 14.27 17.02
CA VAL A 123 -18.48 15.65 17.33
C VAL A 123 -19.50 16.12 16.31
N LEU A 124 -20.71 16.45 16.75
CA LEU A 124 -21.72 17.13 15.96
C LEU A 124 -21.68 18.62 16.21
N ILE A 125 -21.50 19.38 15.16
CA ILE A 125 -21.50 20.84 15.12
C ILE A 125 -22.79 21.29 14.44
N GLN A 126 -23.43 22.30 15.01
CA GLN A 126 -24.55 23.01 14.39
C GLN A 126 -24.03 24.29 13.73
N VAL A 127 -24.35 24.47 12.45
CA VAL A 127 -24.21 25.74 11.72
C VAL A 127 -25.57 26.27 11.29
N LYS A 128 -25.66 27.57 11.01
CA LYS A 128 -26.88 28.19 10.47
C LYS A 128 -26.94 28.01 8.95
N GLY A 129 -27.53 26.90 8.49
CA GLY A 129 -27.73 26.60 7.07
C GLY A 129 -29.14 26.08 6.77
N ARG A 130 -29.58 26.18 5.51
CA ARG A 130 -30.81 25.55 5.02
C ARG A 130 -30.55 24.96 3.64
N ARG A 131 -31.05 23.74 3.41
CA ARG A 131 -30.90 22.99 2.14
C ARG A 131 -29.43 22.77 1.77
N LEU A 132 -28.59 22.47 2.75
CA LEU A 132 -27.21 22.08 2.47
C LEU A 132 -27.17 20.69 1.84
N THR A 133 -26.26 20.50 0.87
CA THR A 133 -25.84 19.19 0.38
C THR A 133 -25.29 18.38 1.56
N CYS A 134 -25.70 17.13 1.71
CA CYS A 134 -25.34 16.31 2.88
C CYS A 134 -25.05 14.86 2.52
N MET A 135 -24.12 14.25 3.25
CA MET A 135 -23.84 12.82 3.21
C MET A 135 -24.73 12.10 4.23
N ARG A 136 -25.48 11.11 3.77
CA ARG A 136 -26.32 10.29 4.65
C ARG A 136 -25.50 9.14 5.24
N PRO A 137 -25.75 8.71 6.50
CA PRO A 137 -25.13 7.51 7.04
C PRO A 137 -25.40 6.25 6.21
N GLY A 138 -24.37 5.43 6.01
CA GLY A 138 -24.42 4.10 5.41
C GLY A 138 -24.35 2.97 6.45
N ALA A 139 -24.49 1.72 6.02
CA ALA A 139 -24.45 0.55 6.89
C ALA A 139 -23.01 0.05 7.07
N SER A 140 -22.19 0.76 7.84
CA SER A 140 -20.76 0.40 8.03
C SER A 140 -20.52 -0.91 8.76
N GLN A 141 -21.51 -1.42 9.50
CA GLN A 141 -21.48 -2.76 10.10
C GLN A 141 -21.57 -3.90 9.08
N ALA A 142 -22.02 -3.59 7.85
CA ALA A 142 -22.13 -4.56 6.75
C ALA A 142 -20.91 -4.55 5.82
N CYS A 143 -19.92 -3.68 6.09
CA CYS A 143 -18.72 -3.55 5.30
C CYS A 143 -17.83 -4.80 5.37
N LYS A 144 -17.11 -5.06 4.28
CA LYS A 144 -16.14 -6.15 4.14
C LYS A 144 -14.82 -5.62 3.62
N VAL A 145 -13.75 -6.37 3.90
CA VAL A 145 -12.44 -6.11 3.29
C VAL A 145 -12.54 -6.20 1.77
N GLY A 146 -12.03 -5.19 1.08
CA GLY A 146 -12.14 -5.04 -0.37
C GLY A 146 -13.35 -4.24 -0.85
N ASP A 147 -14.27 -3.83 0.03
CA ASP A 147 -15.35 -2.92 -0.36
C ASP A 147 -14.76 -1.58 -0.85
N PRO A 148 -15.18 -1.09 -2.03
CA PRO A 148 -14.76 0.21 -2.53
C PRO A 148 -15.11 1.38 -1.63
N VAL A 149 -14.19 2.33 -1.46
CA VAL A 149 -14.40 3.53 -0.65
C VAL A 149 -13.71 4.76 -1.22
N TYR A 150 -14.16 5.91 -0.73
CA TYR A 150 -13.53 7.20 -0.94
C TYR A 150 -13.20 7.88 0.39
N SER A 151 -11.97 8.36 0.53
CA SER A 151 -11.59 9.30 1.57
C SER A 151 -11.74 10.72 1.07
N TRP A 152 -12.32 11.59 1.89
CA TRP A 152 -12.46 13.01 1.60
C TRP A 152 -11.73 13.85 2.64
N GLY A 153 -11.19 15.00 2.23
CA GLY A 153 -10.36 15.78 3.13
C GLY A 153 -10.21 17.25 2.75
N ASN A 154 -9.64 17.99 3.69
CA ASN A 154 -9.11 19.34 3.55
C ASN A 154 -7.58 19.33 3.74
N PRO A 155 -6.82 18.48 3.02
CA PRO A 155 -5.40 18.36 3.26
C PRO A 155 -4.70 19.69 2.98
N TYR A 156 -3.78 20.06 3.86
CA TYR A 156 -3.04 21.32 3.77
C TYR A 156 -3.90 22.59 3.59
N GLN A 157 -5.17 22.53 4.03
CA GLN A 157 -6.18 23.60 3.93
C GLN A 157 -6.64 23.92 2.50
N THR A 158 -6.68 22.92 1.61
CA THR A 158 -7.16 23.05 0.22
C THR A 158 -8.58 23.62 0.09
N ILE A 159 -9.51 23.31 1.00
CA ILE A 159 -10.86 23.93 1.00
C ILE A 159 -10.76 25.43 1.27
N ILE A 160 -9.89 25.83 2.20
CA ILE A 160 -9.74 27.22 2.63
C ILE A 160 -8.97 28.04 1.59
N LYS A 161 -7.94 27.43 0.97
CA LYS A 161 -7.03 28.11 0.03
C LYS A 161 -7.51 28.06 -1.40
N ASP A 162 -8.04 26.92 -1.82
CA ASP A 162 -8.31 26.60 -3.22
C ASP A 162 -9.82 26.45 -3.49
N GLY A 163 -10.66 26.42 -2.43
CA GLY A 163 -12.10 26.21 -2.56
C GLY A 163 -12.48 24.79 -2.97
N MET A 164 -11.61 23.80 -2.72
CA MET A 164 -11.77 22.44 -3.22
C MET A 164 -11.55 21.41 -2.12
N ALA A 165 -12.44 20.42 -2.04
CA ALA A 165 -12.21 19.22 -1.22
C ALA A 165 -11.26 18.27 -1.95
N SER A 166 -10.42 17.54 -1.20
CA SER A 166 -9.63 16.43 -1.73
C SER A 166 -10.45 15.14 -1.71
N LEU A 167 -10.19 14.27 -2.68
CA LEU A 167 -10.81 12.95 -2.82
C LEU A 167 -9.73 11.91 -3.18
N SER A 168 -9.68 10.80 -2.45
CA SER A 168 -8.87 9.63 -2.82
C SER A 168 -9.75 8.38 -2.87
N SER A 169 -9.50 7.50 -3.84
CA SER A 169 -10.16 6.20 -3.96
C SER A 169 -9.30 5.08 -3.39
N GLY A 170 -9.95 4.06 -2.84
CA GLY A 170 -9.30 2.82 -2.39
C GLY A 170 -10.35 1.80 -1.98
N VAL A 171 -9.94 0.83 -1.16
CA VAL A 171 -10.83 -0.17 -0.55
C VAL A 171 -10.78 -0.08 0.96
N ILE A 172 -11.75 -0.69 1.63
CA ILE A 172 -11.60 -1.08 3.04
C ILE A 172 -10.50 -2.13 3.08
N SER A 173 -9.32 -1.72 3.51
CA SER A 173 -8.16 -2.60 3.54
C SER A 173 -8.23 -3.54 4.72
N GLY A 174 -8.84 -3.15 5.85
CA GLY A 174 -8.93 -3.98 7.05
C GLY A 174 -10.08 -3.54 7.96
N ILE A 175 -10.56 -4.46 8.80
CA ILE A 175 -11.56 -4.16 9.83
C ILE A 175 -11.05 -4.79 11.11
N TYR A 176 -10.79 -4.02 12.16
CA TYR A 176 -10.24 -4.51 13.42
C TYR A 176 -10.37 -3.44 14.52
N ASP A 177 -10.01 -3.79 15.76
CA ASP A 177 -9.97 -2.85 16.87
C ASP A 177 -8.55 -2.29 17.03
N ILE A 178 -8.41 -0.98 17.16
CA ILE A 178 -7.15 -0.34 17.56
C ILE A 178 -7.06 -0.31 19.08
N SER A 179 -5.87 -0.57 19.61
CA SER A 179 -5.55 -0.47 21.03
C SER A 179 -4.38 0.47 21.34
N SER A 180 -3.79 1.10 20.34
CA SER A 180 -2.75 2.12 20.57
C SER A 180 -3.38 3.50 20.63
N VAL A 181 -2.94 4.27 21.60
CA VAL A 181 -3.27 5.69 21.74
C VAL A 181 -1.99 6.50 21.65
N ASP A 182 -2.11 7.72 21.16
CA ASP A 182 -1.08 8.73 21.25
C ASP A 182 -1.68 10.04 21.79
N ASP A 183 -0.91 11.13 21.70
CA ASP A 183 -1.39 12.44 22.13
C ASP A 183 -2.31 13.09 21.07
N GLU A 184 -2.31 12.63 19.82
CA GLU A 184 -3.19 13.14 18.77
C GLU A 184 -4.59 12.54 18.88
N SER A 185 -4.71 11.21 19.02
CA SER A 185 -5.96 10.49 19.24
C SER A 185 -5.83 9.49 20.39
N ARG A 186 -6.86 9.53 21.26
CA ARG A 186 -7.02 8.57 22.37
C ARG A 186 -8.05 7.49 22.08
N TYR A 187 -8.48 7.37 20.83
CA TYR A 187 -9.48 6.40 20.44
C TYR A 187 -8.98 4.96 20.61
N ILE A 188 -9.83 4.14 21.22
CA ILE A 188 -9.66 2.70 21.32
C ILE A 188 -10.98 2.08 20.94
N GLY A 189 -10.98 1.23 19.93
CA GLY A 189 -12.21 0.65 19.42
C GLY A 189 -12.12 0.24 17.96
N PRO A 190 -13.27 -0.13 17.37
CA PRO A 190 -13.32 -0.62 16.00
C PRO A 190 -12.98 0.46 14.98
N VAL A 191 -12.24 0.08 13.95
CA VAL A 191 -11.93 0.92 12.80
C VAL A 191 -12.18 0.21 11.48
N LEU A 192 -12.49 1.00 10.45
CA LEU A 192 -12.30 0.65 9.06
C LEU A 192 -10.93 1.19 8.65
N GLU A 193 -9.97 0.30 8.40
CA GLU A 193 -8.70 0.66 7.76
C GLU A 193 -8.94 0.78 6.25
N THR A 194 -8.29 1.74 5.60
CA THR A 194 -8.37 1.93 4.15
C THR A 194 -7.01 2.18 3.53
N ASP A 195 -6.86 1.74 2.29
CA ASP A 195 -5.73 2.12 1.43
C ASP A 195 -6.02 3.34 0.56
N ALA A 196 -7.21 3.95 0.66
CA ALA A 196 -7.47 5.28 0.15
C ALA A 196 -6.59 6.28 0.92
N ALA A 197 -5.87 7.14 0.19
CA ALA A 197 -4.91 8.05 0.81
C ALA A 197 -5.60 9.01 1.80
N ILE A 198 -5.06 9.08 3.02
CA ILE A 198 -5.44 10.02 4.09
C ILE A 198 -4.22 10.87 4.40
N ASN A 199 -4.36 12.18 4.25
CA ASN A 199 -3.26 13.15 4.35
C ASN A 199 -3.49 14.12 5.52
N PRO A 200 -2.45 14.77 6.05
CA PRO A 200 -2.58 15.78 7.11
C PRO A 200 -3.64 16.84 6.79
N GLY A 201 -4.60 17.04 7.70
CA GLY A 201 -5.76 17.92 7.51
C GLY A 201 -7.03 17.21 7.02
N SER A 202 -6.95 15.93 6.64
CA SER A 202 -8.13 15.11 6.29
C SER A 202 -8.83 14.53 7.53
N ASP A 203 -8.17 14.56 8.69
CA ASP A 203 -8.74 14.17 9.98
C ASP A 203 -10.11 14.79 10.22
N GLY A 204 -11.03 14.03 10.81
CA GLY A 204 -12.44 14.39 10.94
C GLY A 204 -13.23 14.31 9.64
N GLY A 205 -12.59 14.01 8.51
CA GLY A 205 -13.23 13.91 7.19
C GLY A 205 -14.01 12.62 6.98
N PRO A 206 -14.94 12.58 6.03
CA PRO A 206 -15.75 11.40 5.79
C PRO A 206 -14.98 10.31 5.03
N LEU A 207 -15.25 9.06 5.37
CA LEU A 207 -15.03 7.89 4.51
C LEU A 207 -16.38 7.46 3.96
N THR A 208 -16.53 7.38 2.64
CA THR A 208 -17.81 7.05 2.00
C THR A 208 -17.71 5.81 1.12
N ASP A 209 -18.85 5.17 0.88
CA ASP A 209 -18.98 4.19 -0.19
C ASP A 209 -19.08 4.88 -1.57
N PRO A 210 -19.20 4.11 -2.67
CA PRO A 210 -19.30 4.68 -4.02
C PRO A 210 -20.56 5.49 -4.33
N TYR A 211 -21.48 5.60 -3.38
CA TYR A 211 -22.70 6.39 -3.49
C TYR A 211 -22.73 7.59 -2.54
N GLY A 212 -21.61 7.90 -1.88
CA GLY A 212 -21.48 9.06 -1.00
C GLY A 212 -22.18 8.83 0.34
N ARG A 213 -22.52 7.58 0.66
CA ARG A 213 -23.04 7.22 1.98
C ARG A 213 -21.87 7.13 2.95
N LEU A 214 -22.00 7.80 4.07
CA LEU A 214 -20.97 7.91 5.09
C LEU A 214 -20.78 6.57 5.80
N LEU A 215 -19.60 5.98 5.67
CA LEU A 215 -19.20 4.73 6.33
C LEU A 215 -18.44 4.97 7.64
N GLY A 216 -17.75 6.11 7.76
CA GLY A 216 -17.03 6.46 8.98
C GLY A 216 -16.41 7.85 8.94
N MET A 217 -15.83 8.26 10.05
CA MET A 217 -15.07 9.51 10.16
C MET A 217 -13.59 9.18 10.31
N GLN A 218 -12.75 9.75 9.46
CA GLN A 218 -11.30 9.59 9.51
C GLN A 218 -10.79 10.06 10.87
N SER A 219 -9.98 9.23 11.52
CA SER A 219 -9.37 9.53 12.82
C SER A 219 -7.86 9.44 12.70
N LEU A 220 -7.16 10.25 13.48
CA LEU A 220 -5.71 10.14 13.68
C LEU A 220 -5.32 8.92 14.53
N ALA A 221 -6.31 8.15 15.02
CA ALA A 221 -6.07 6.88 15.66
C ALA A 221 -5.20 5.98 14.77
N PHE A 222 -4.10 5.54 15.34
CA PHE A 222 -3.04 4.87 14.61
C PHE A 222 -2.75 3.51 15.26
N SER A 223 -2.54 2.48 14.42
CA SER A 223 -2.05 1.17 14.85
C SER A 223 -0.55 1.06 14.62
N GLY A 224 0.19 0.87 15.72
CA GLY A 224 1.63 0.60 15.76
C GLY A 224 2.13 -0.36 14.68
N ASN A 225 1.34 -1.38 14.37
CA ASN A 225 1.71 -2.43 13.42
C ASN A 225 1.10 -2.24 12.02
N ARG A 226 0.21 -1.27 11.77
CA ARG A 226 -0.50 -1.19 10.48
C ARG A 226 -0.40 0.12 9.70
N TRP A 227 -0.03 1.27 10.28
CA TRP A 227 0.42 2.47 9.54
C TRP A 227 -0.40 2.89 8.29
N LEU A 228 -1.69 2.60 8.27
CA LEU A 228 -2.64 3.00 7.24
C LEU A 228 -3.70 3.91 7.83
N GLY A 229 -4.38 4.65 6.96
CA GLY A 229 -5.45 5.55 7.37
C GLY A 229 -6.64 4.76 7.91
N THR A 230 -7.25 5.26 8.98
CA THR A 230 -8.38 4.59 9.64
C THR A 230 -9.57 5.53 9.78
N ALA A 231 -10.77 4.95 9.78
CA ALA A 231 -12.01 5.65 10.04
C ALA A 231 -12.83 4.94 11.11
N ILE A 232 -13.37 5.71 12.05
CA ILE A 232 -14.29 5.21 13.07
C ILE A 232 -15.62 4.90 12.37
N PRO A 233 -16.15 3.66 12.44
CA PRO A 233 -17.36 3.28 11.73
C PRO A 233 -18.55 4.14 12.14
N ILE A 234 -19.33 4.61 11.17
CA ILE A 234 -20.47 5.51 11.44
C ILE A 234 -21.52 4.88 12.36
N HIS A 235 -21.69 3.56 12.32
CA HIS A 235 -22.61 2.84 13.18
C HIS A 235 -22.14 2.81 14.64
N HIS A 236 -20.83 2.95 14.87
CA HIS A 236 -20.25 3.05 16.19
C HIS A 236 -20.49 4.45 16.77
N ILE A 237 -20.24 5.51 15.98
CA ILE A 237 -20.53 6.91 16.36
C ILE A 237 -22.03 7.11 16.63
N ALA A 238 -22.90 6.53 15.79
CA ALA A 238 -24.35 6.68 15.94
C ALA A 238 -24.91 6.13 17.27
N LYS A 239 -24.17 5.29 18.01
CA LYS A 239 -24.60 4.81 19.34
C LYS A 239 -24.80 5.95 20.34
N SER A 240 -23.97 6.99 20.27
CA SER A 240 -24.06 8.17 21.13
C SER A 240 -24.81 9.33 20.48
N MET A 241 -25.14 9.22 19.18
CA MET A 241 -25.70 10.28 18.33
C MET A 241 -26.97 9.83 17.59
N PRO A 242 -28.16 9.88 18.24
CA PRO A 242 -29.41 9.42 17.65
C PRO A 242 -29.85 10.21 16.39
N GLU A 243 -29.24 11.37 16.14
CA GLU A 243 -29.39 12.13 14.91
C GLU A 243 -28.91 11.36 13.66
N LEU A 244 -27.97 10.41 13.83
CA LEU A 244 -27.38 9.61 12.76
C LEU A 244 -28.16 8.31 12.58
N LYS A 245 -29.09 8.29 11.61
CA LYS A 245 -29.91 7.11 11.32
C LYS A 245 -29.16 6.13 10.41
N ILE A 246 -28.76 4.99 10.97
CA ILE A 246 -28.02 3.94 10.26
C ILE A 246 -28.99 3.00 9.52
N PRO A 247 -28.83 2.78 8.20
CA PRO A 247 -29.58 1.76 7.49
C PRO A 247 -29.14 0.34 7.87
N ALA A 248 -30.02 -0.65 7.68
CA ALA A 248 -29.73 -2.04 8.03
C ALA A 248 -28.69 -2.69 7.10
N HIS A 249 -28.68 -2.32 5.82
CA HIS A 249 -27.84 -2.90 4.78
C HIS A 249 -27.37 -1.85 3.77
N ASN A 250 -26.23 -2.11 3.13
CA ASN A 250 -25.78 -1.36 1.97
C ASN A 250 -26.49 -1.90 0.71
N ALA A 251 -27.00 -0.99 -0.12
CA ALA A 251 -27.51 -1.38 -1.43
C ALA A 251 -26.36 -1.93 -2.31
N PRO A 252 -26.58 -2.99 -3.11
CA PRO A 252 -25.60 -3.49 -4.06
C PRO A 252 -25.07 -2.42 -5.02
N LEU A 253 -23.88 -2.65 -5.57
CA LEU A 253 -23.33 -1.80 -6.64
C LEU A 253 -24.15 -1.99 -7.92
N LYS A 254 -24.56 -0.88 -8.54
CA LYS A 254 -25.15 -0.84 -9.88
C LYS A 254 -24.08 -1.18 -10.91
N ASP A 255 -24.49 -1.68 -12.07
CA ASP A 255 -23.57 -2.19 -13.10
C ASP A 255 -22.51 -1.18 -13.59
N ASP A 256 -22.83 0.11 -13.65
CA ASP A 256 -21.87 1.16 -14.01
C ASP A 256 -20.80 1.36 -12.94
N VAL A 257 -21.22 1.43 -11.67
CA VAL A 257 -20.33 1.54 -10.50
C VAL A 257 -19.50 0.27 -10.32
N ALA A 258 -20.11 -0.91 -10.42
CA ALA A 258 -19.42 -2.19 -10.32
C ALA A 258 -18.35 -2.34 -11.40
N ARG A 259 -18.61 -1.84 -12.62
CA ARG A 259 -17.61 -1.82 -13.70
C ARG A 259 -16.45 -0.87 -13.43
N ALA A 260 -16.71 0.30 -12.85
CA ALA A 260 -15.65 1.24 -12.48
C ALA A 260 -14.70 0.67 -11.40
N TRP A 261 -15.19 -0.26 -10.57
CA TRP A 261 -14.44 -0.91 -9.50
C TRP A 261 -14.16 -2.40 -9.77
N ALA A 262 -14.23 -2.83 -11.03
CA ALA A 262 -14.20 -4.26 -11.36
C ALA A 262 -12.88 -4.93 -10.95
N CYS A 263 -11.76 -4.22 -11.09
CA CYS A 263 -10.44 -4.74 -10.73
C CYS A 263 -10.34 -4.97 -9.21
N GLU A 264 -10.74 -3.98 -8.41
CA GLU A 264 -10.69 -4.05 -6.95
C GLU A 264 -11.64 -5.13 -6.41
N ILE A 265 -12.85 -5.23 -6.98
CA ILE A 265 -13.82 -6.28 -6.62
C ILE A 265 -13.27 -7.68 -6.95
N ALA A 266 -12.66 -7.85 -8.12
CA ALA A 266 -12.06 -9.14 -8.51
C ALA A 266 -10.90 -9.51 -7.57
N LEU A 267 -10.00 -8.55 -7.28
CA LEU A 267 -8.90 -8.75 -6.34
C LEU A 267 -9.39 -9.09 -4.94
N ALA A 268 -10.48 -8.48 -4.46
CA ALA A 268 -11.08 -8.79 -3.18
C ALA A 268 -11.59 -10.23 -3.09
N GLN A 269 -12.27 -10.70 -4.13
CA GLN A 269 -12.75 -12.09 -4.22
C GLN A 269 -11.59 -13.10 -4.23
N LEU A 270 -10.53 -12.80 -4.98
CA LEU A 270 -9.31 -13.62 -5.00
C LEU A 270 -8.59 -13.61 -3.64
N ALA A 271 -8.58 -12.46 -2.96
CA ALA A 271 -8.00 -12.34 -1.64
C ALA A 271 -8.75 -13.18 -0.60
N GLU A 272 -10.09 -13.25 -0.68
CA GLU A 272 -10.91 -14.14 0.14
C GLU A 272 -10.53 -15.61 -0.08
N ALA A 273 -10.25 -16.03 -1.32
CA ALA A 273 -9.81 -17.38 -1.62
C ALA A 273 -8.41 -17.72 -1.08
N VAL A 274 -7.50 -16.74 -1.00
CA VAL A 274 -6.12 -16.90 -0.50
C VAL A 274 -6.01 -16.68 1.01
N SER A 275 -7.01 -16.04 1.60
CA SER A 275 -7.13 -15.73 3.03
C SER A 275 -6.77 -16.88 3.97
N PRO A 276 -7.17 -18.16 3.74
CA PRO A 276 -6.85 -19.28 4.62
C PRO A 276 -5.35 -19.62 4.69
N ALA A 277 -4.60 -19.32 3.64
CA ALA A 277 -3.14 -19.55 3.57
C ALA A 277 -2.33 -18.36 4.11
N THR A 278 -2.95 -17.18 4.24
CA THR A 278 -2.30 -15.98 4.79
C THR A 278 -2.31 -16.05 6.31
N VAL A 279 -1.14 -15.88 6.95
CA VAL A 279 -0.95 -16.09 8.39
C VAL A 279 -0.39 -14.85 9.07
N GLY A 280 -0.70 -14.70 10.36
CA GLY A 280 0.00 -13.75 11.21
C GLY A 280 1.16 -14.42 11.93
N ILE A 281 2.25 -13.70 12.17
CA ILE A 281 3.46 -14.22 12.79
C ILE A 281 3.82 -13.33 13.98
N LEU A 282 3.98 -13.96 15.14
CA LEU A 282 4.47 -13.34 16.36
C LEU A 282 5.85 -13.90 16.67
N VAL A 283 6.83 -13.02 16.79
CA VAL A 283 8.19 -13.38 17.20
C VAL A 283 8.40 -12.91 18.61
N VAL A 284 8.73 -13.85 19.49
CA VAL A 284 9.01 -13.60 20.91
C VAL A 284 10.52 -13.61 21.10
N GLN A 285 11.07 -12.50 21.57
CA GLN A 285 12.48 -12.35 21.92
C GLN A 285 12.73 -12.67 23.41
N GLN A 286 13.99 -12.84 23.79
CA GLN A 286 14.37 -13.21 25.17
C GLN A 286 13.92 -12.17 26.22
N ASN A 287 13.91 -10.89 25.88
CA ASN A 287 13.53 -9.80 26.79
C ASN A 287 12.05 -9.41 26.69
N ASP A 288 11.26 -10.13 25.90
CA ASP A 288 9.85 -9.82 25.72
C ASP A 288 9.03 -10.29 26.93
N ASN A 289 8.22 -9.38 27.48
CA ASN A 289 7.35 -9.63 28.61
C ASN A 289 5.91 -9.20 28.29
N PHE A 290 5.32 -9.85 27.29
CA PHE A 290 3.92 -9.66 26.91
C PHE A 290 3.18 -11.01 26.88
N GLU A 291 1.86 -10.92 26.95
CA GLU A 291 0.96 -12.07 26.90
C GLU A 291 0.94 -12.67 25.49
N ILE A 292 1.09 -13.99 25.40
CA ILE A 292 1.11 -14.72 24.13
C ILE A 292 -0.23 -15.45 23.99
N PRO A 293 -1.19 -14.94 23.18
CA PRO A 293 -2.52 -15.54 23.11
C PRO A 293 -2.50 -16.95 22.53
N GLU A 294 -3.29 -17.86 23.09
CA GLU A 294 -3.52 -19.17 22.46
C GLU A 294 -4.37 -19.04 21.20
N ASN A 295 -5.38 -18.17 21.24
CA ASN A 295 -6.18 -17.81 20.08
C ASN A 295 -6.22 -16.28 19.95
N ARG A 296 -5.74 -15.76 18.82
CA ARG A 296 -5.73 -14.31 18.59
C ARG A 296 -7.13 -13.71 18.44
N ARG A 297 -8.13 -14.47 17.96
CA ARG A 297 -9.50 -13.97 17.73
C ARG A 297 -10.22 -13.60 19.02
N THR A 298 -9.85 -14.22 20.13
CA THR A 298 -10.40 -13.94 21.46
C THR A 298 -9.50 -13.05 22.30
N PHE A 299 -8.31 -12.69 21.80
CA PHE A 299 -7.37 -11.89 22.53
C PHE A 299 -7.79 -10.42 22.52
N LYS A 300 -7.95 -9.86 23.71
CA LYS A 300 -8.20 -8.43 23.88
C LYS A 300 -6.86 -7.73 23.96
N LEU A 301 -6.61 -6.85 22.99
CA LEU A 301 -5.45 -5.99 23.04
C LEU A 301 -5.53 -5.07 24.25
N LYS A 302 -4.42 -4.95 24.98
CA LYS A 302 -4.29 -3.99 26.07
C LYS A 302 -3.94 -2.62 25.47
N PRO A 303 -4.51 -1.52 26.00
CA PRO A 303 -4.11 -0.19 25.60
C PRO A 303 -2.60 -0.02 25.68
N MET A 304 -1.95 0.40 24.60
CA MET A 304 -0.54 0.77 24.68
C MET A 304 -0.40 2.13 25.36
N PRO A 305 0.61 2.36 26.21
CA PRO A 305 0.88 3.67 26.76
C PRO A 305 1.18 4.67 25.64
N ALA A 306 0.69 5.91 25.77
CA ALA A 306 0.96 6.98 24.82
C ALA A 306 2.47 7.27 24.71
N TYR A 307 2.93 7.58 23.50
CA TYR A 307 4.29 8.06 23.29
C TYR A 307 4.43 9.46 23.90
N THR A 308 5.38 9.64 24.82
CA THR A 308 5.47 10.88 25.61
C THR A 308 6.16 12.05 24.89
N ASN A 309 6.77 11.83 23.72
CA ASN A 309 7.29 12.89 22.86
C ASN A 309 7.41 12.45 21.38
N ASP A 310 7.42 13.44 20.47
CA ASP A 310 7.47 13.24 19.02
C ASP A 310 8.74 12.50 18.53
N GLU A 311 9.86 12.68 19.22
CA GLU A 311 11.11 11.99 18.88
C GLU A 311 11.05 10.49 19.22
N GLN A 312 10.45 10.13 20.37
CA GLN A 312 10.21 8.74 20.77
C GLN A 312 9.20 8.09 19.83
N ARG A 313 8.15 8.84 19.44
CA ARG A 313 7.22 8.43 18.39
C ARG A 313 8.03 8.14 17.14
N ALA A 314 8.69 9.14 16.53
CA ALA A 314 9.47 9.00 15.29
C ALA A 314 10.49 7.84 15.35
N ALA A 315 11.20 7.67 16.46
CA ALA A 315 12.12 6.56 16.66
C ALA A 315 11.43 5.18 16.74
N ALA A 316 10.24 5.13 17.34
CA ALA A 316 9.38 3.94 17.31
C ALA A 316 8.80 3.68 15.91
N GLU A 317 8.40 4.72 15.17
CA GLU A 317 7.90 4.59 13.79
C GLU A 317 8.97 4.09 12.80
N LEU A 318 10.26 4.23 13.16
CA LEU A 318 11.39 3.78 12.37
C LEU A 318 11.87 2.37 12.75
N ARG A 319 11.31 1.75 13.80
CA ARG A 319 11.74 0.45 14.32
C ARG A 319 10.57 -0.50 14.42
N ARG A 320 10.84 -1.79 14.21
CA ARG A 320 9.86 -2.83 14.52
C ARG A 320 9.46 -2.75 16.00
N ILE A 321 8.16 -2.72 16.26
CA ILE A 321 7.60 -2.83 17.62
C ILE A 321 7.96 -4.20 18.21
N LYS A 322 8.55 -4.22 19.41
CA LYS A 322 8.82 -5.46 20.15
C LYS A 322 7.50 -6.19 20.41
N GLY A 323 7.43 -7.48 20.09
CA GLY A 323 6.16 -8.23 20.12
C GLY A 323 5.15 -7.91 19.03
N GLY A 324 5.55 -7.12 18.02
CA GLY A 324 4.70 -6.81 16.87
C GLY A 324 4.42 -8.05 16.03
N PHE A 325 3.14 -8.21 15.67
CA PHE A 325 2.69 -9.20 14.69
C PHE A 325 3.08 -8.75 13.28
N CYS A 326 3.47 -9.69 12.44
CA CYS A 326 3.80 -9.48 11.03
C CYS A 326 3.09 -10.54 10.17
N SER A 327 3.27 -10.50 8.86
CA SER A 327 2.60 -11.41 7.94
C SER A 327 3.50 -12.49 7.35
N GLY A 328 2.86 -13.58 6.94
CA GLY A 328 3.45 -14.62 6.10
C GLY A 328 2.36 -15.38 5.36
N PHE A 329 2.76 -16.41 4.62
CA PHE A 329 1.80 -17.30 3.95
C PHE A 329 2.35 -18.71 3.79
N ILE A 330 1.43 -19.68 3.83
CA ILE A 330 1.74 -21.11 3.72
C ILE A 330 1.86 -21.48 2.24
N VAL A 331 2.97 -22.10 1.86
CA VAL A 331 3.30 -22.50 0.47
C VAL A 331 3.35 -24.00 0.24
N ALA A 332 3.15 -24.80 1.30
CA ALA A 332 3.12 -26.26 1.20
C ALA A 332 2.19 -26.88 2.24
N PRO A 333 1.51 -28.01 1.93
CA PRO A 333 0.54 -28.64 2.81
C PRO A 333 1.15 -29.14 4.13
N GLU A 334 2.46 -29.38 4.19
CA GLU A 334 3.21 -29.73 5.38
C GLU A 334 3.51 -28.53 6.32
N GLY A 335 2.98 -27.33 6.03
CA GLY A 335 3.12 -26.17 6.90
C GLY A 335 4.42 -25.40 6.70
N LEU A 336 4.89 -25.30 5.45
CA LEU A 336 5.99 -24.44 5.07
C LEU A 336 5.49 -23.01 4.90
N VAL A 337 6.05 -22.05 5.64
CA VAL A 337 5.62 -20.64 5.66
C VAL A 337 6.73 -19.75 5.13
N LEU A 338 6.38 -18.82 4.24
CA LEU A 338 7.25 -17.73 3.81
C LEU A 338 6.92 -16.44 4.56
N THR A 339 7.95 -15.66 4.86
CA THR A 339 7.84 -14.31 5.42
C THR A 339 9.08 -13.49 5.07
N ALA A 340 9.06 -12.18 5.34
CA ALA A 340 10.22 -11.33 5.16
C ALA A 340 11.34 -11.71 6.16
N ALA A 341 12.60 -11.74 5.73
CA ALA A 341 13.72 -12.13 6.59
C ALA A 341 13.81 -11.27 7.85
N GLY A 342 13.60 -9.97 7.72
CA GLY A 342 13.68 -9.10 8.88
C GLY A 342 12.49 -9.23 9.84
N ASN A 343 11.44 -9.98 9.50
CA ASN A 343 10.38 -10.36 10.43
C ASN A 343 10.88 -11.40 11.45
N VAL A 344 11.98 -12.09 11.15
CA VAL A 344 12.63 -13.06 12.03
C VAL A 344 14.10 -12.72 12.25
N ALA A 345 14.41 -11.42 12.26
CA ALA A 345 15.74 -10.93 12.57
C ALA A 345 16.07 -10.98 14.06
N GLU A 346 17.28 -11.45 14.38
CA GLU A 346 17.91 -11.29 15.68
C GLU A 346 18.80 -10.04 15.66
N GLY A 347 18.62 -9.18 16.65
CA GLY A 347 19.51 -8.02 16.84
C GLY A 347 20.85 -8.43 17.47
N SER A 348 21.85 -7.54 17.41
CA SER A 348 23.19 -7.78 17.98
C SER A 348 23.23 -7.89 19.50
N SER A 349 22.17 -7.46 20.20
CA SER A 349 22.08 -7.56 21.65
C SER A 349 21.56 -8.93 22.08
N ARG A 350 22.07 -9.46 23.21
CA ARG A 350 21.66 -10.77 23.75
C ARG A 350 20.14 -10.87 24.00
N GLY A 351 19.50 -9.75 24.32
CA GLY A 351 18.06 -9.65 24.53
C GLY A 351 17.21 -9.66 23.25
N SER A 352 17.82 -9.48 22.08
CA SER A 352 17.15 -9.47 20.78
C SER A 352 17.14 -10.85 20.10
N ARG A 353 17.66 -11.89 20.75
CA ARG A 353 17.59 -13.26 20.27
C ARG A 353 16.17 -13.78 20.32
N ILE A 354 15.78 -14.58 19.32
CA ILE A 354 14.48 -15.20 19.24
C ILE A 354 14.40 -16.30 20.30
N LYS A 355 13.38 -16.21 21.15
CA LYS A 355 12.99 -17.25 22.10
C LYS A 355 12.03 -18.24 21.46
N GLN A 356 11.04 -17.75 20.72
CA GLN A 356 10.04 -18.58 20.05
C GLN A 356 9.36 -17.83 18.90
N ILE A 357 8.94 -18.57 17.87
CA ILE A 357 8.10 -18.04 16.79
C ILE A 357 6.75 -18.74 16.84
N TYR A 358 5.68 -17.96 16.74
CA TYR A 358 4.32 -18.45 16.64
C TYR A 358 3.66 -17.96 15.37
N VAL A 359 3.02 -18.87 14.66
CA VAL A 359 2.20 -18.59 13.49
C VAL A 359 0.73 -18.75 13.86
N TYR A 360 -0.06 -17.73 13.57
CA TYR A 360 -1.50 -17.71 13.80
C TYR A 360 -2.23 -17.93 12.48
N LEU A 361 -2.95 -19.04 12.41
CA LEU A 361 -3.76 -19.42 11.25
C LEU A 361 -5.00 -18.53 11.13
N GLU A 362 -5.70 -18.61 10.00
CA GLU A 362 -6.92 -17.84 9.75
C GLU A 362 -7.93 -17.97 10.90
N ASN A 363 -8.16 -19.19 11.39
CA ASN A 363 -9.08 -19.50 12.51
C ASN A 363 -8.63 -18.94 13.88
N GLY A 364 -7.46 -18.29 13.93
CA GLY A 364 -6.88 -17.70 15.12
C GLY A 364 -6.00 -18.63 15.94
N LEU A 365 -5.93 -19.92 15.59
CA LEU A 365 -5.12 -20.91 16.30
C LEU A 365 -3.63 -20.57 16.19
N ARG A 366 -2.96 -20.58 17.34
CA ARG A 366 -1.50 -20.44 17.46
C ARG A 366 -0.80 -21.78 17.21
N MET A 367 0.17 -21.78 16.33
CA MET A 367 1.08 -22.89 16.04
C MET A 367 2.53 -22.46 16.33
N PRO A 368 3.33 -23.26 17.05
CA PRO A 368 4.76 -23.00 17.14
C PRO A 368 5.44 -23.26 15.80
N ALA A 369 6.50 -22.52 15.53
CA ALA A 369 7.26 -22.64 14.29
C ALA A 369 8.75 -22.42 14.53
N ARG A 370 9.57 -23.01 13.64
CA ARG A 370 11.02 -22.84 13.62
C ARG A 370 11.49 -22.30 12.28
N VAL A 371 12.58 -21.52 12.29
CA VAL A 371 13.25 -21.08 11.07
C VAL A 371 14.00 -22.25 10.46
N LEU A 372 13.75 -22.55 9.18
CA LEU A 372 14.55 -23.50 8.41
C LEU A 372 15.74 -22.80 7.75
N GLY A 373 15.50 -21.62 7.17
CA GLY A 373 16.52 -20.81 6.53
C GLY A 373 16.07 -19.36 6.40
N ARG A 374 17.05 -18.47 6.27
CA ARG A 374 16.84 -17.02 6.16
C ARG A 374 17.91 -16.42 5.27
N ASP A 375 17.51 -15.45 4.47
CA ASP A 375 18.41 -14.65 3.66
C ASP A 375 18.08 -13.16 3.74
N SER A 376 19.01 -12.36 4.24
CA SER A 376 18.82 -10.91 4.42
C SER A 376 18.92 -10.10 3.12
N PHE A 377 19.61 -10.61 2.10
CA PHE A 377 19.77 -9.91 0.82
C PHE A 377 18.48 -9.95 0.00
N TYR A 378 17.83 -11.10 -0.08
CA TYR A 378 16.50 -11.23 -0.71
C TYR A 378 15.34 -10.88 0.23
N ASP A 379 15.65 -10.58 1.51
CA ASP A 379 14.70 -10.37 2.61
C ASP A 379 13.61 -11.46 2.67
N ILE A 380 14.03 -12.73 2.67
CA ILE A 380 13.15 -13.91 2.82
C ILE A 380 13.55 -14.80 3.99
N ALA A 381 12.56 -15.36 4.68
CA ALA A 381 12.72 -16.44 5.62
C ALA A 381 11.70 -17.55 5.36
N VAL A 382 12.13 -18.77 5.65
CA VAL A 382 11.33 -19.99 5.54
C VAL A 382 11.13 -20.55 6.94
N LEU A 383 9.88 -20.70 7.35
CA LEU A 383 9.51 -21.29 8.64
C LEU A 383 8.82 -22.63 8.42
N GLN A 384 8.96 -23.51 9.39
CA GLN A 384 8.25 -24.77 9.47
C GLN A 384 7.31 -24.73 10.67
N LEU A 385 6.02 -24.97 10.45
CA LEU A 385 5.06 -25.21 11.53
C LEU A 385 5.36 -26.55 12.21
N ASP A 386 5.36 -26.56 13.54
CA ASP A 386 5.49 -27.78 14.32
C ASP A 386 4.16 -28.57 14.33
N GLY A 387 4.23 -29.90 14.49
CA GLY A 387 3.03 -30.75 14.50
C GLY A 387 2.41 -31.03 13.12
N SER A 388 3.15 -30.78 12.04
CA SER A 388 2.75 -31.03 10.65
C SER A 388 2.57 -32.51 10.28
N SER A 389 2.85 -33.44 11.19
CA SER A 389 2.89 -34.89 10.97
C SER A 389 1.53 -35.55 10.67
N GLY A 390 0.41 -34.82 10.67
CA GLY A 390 -0.93 -35.41 10.46
C GLY A 390 -2.02 -34.51 9.88
N GLY A 391 -1.74 -33.23 9.60
CA GLY A 391 -2.73 -32.27 9.06
C GLY A 391 -2.25 -31.62 7.77
N ARG A 392 -3.16 -31.40 6.81
CA ARG A 392 -2.89 -30.59 5.61
C ARG A 392 -3.31 -29.15 5.89
N PHE A 393 -2.36 -28.21 5.80
CA PHE A 393 -2.68 -26.79 5.88
C PHE A 393 -3.24 -26.28 4.56
N SER A 394 -4.08 -25.24 4.61
CA SER A 394 -4.39 -24.45 3.41
C SER A 394 -3.13 -23.73 2.96
N TYR A 395 -2.81 -23.83 1.68
CA TYR A 395 -1.58 -23.28 1.11
C TYR A 395 -1.85 -22.66 -0.26
N VAL A 396 -0.89 -21.88 -0.74
CA VAL A 396 -0.91 -21.27 -2.07
C VAL A 396 0.31 -21.65 -2.88
N ASP A 397 0.09 -21.83 -4.18
CA ASP A 397 1.17 -22.04 -5.13
C ASP A 397 1.81 -20.72 -5.52
N LEU A 398 3.15 -20.76 -5.68
CA LEU A 398 3.89 -19.68 -6.30
C LEU A 398 3.66 -19.70 -7.82
N GLY A 399 3.07 -18.63 -8.33
CA GLY A 399 2.86 -18.39 -9.75
C GLY A 399 4.13 -17.95 -10.47
N GLN A 400 3.94 -17.11 -11.49
CA GLN A 400 5.04 -16.50 -12.25
C GLN A 400 4.89 -14.98 -12.20
N THR A 401 5.98 -14.27 -11.92
CA THR A 401 6.06 -12.82 -12.14
C THR A 401 6.28 -12.51 -13.62
N LYS A 402 6.83 -13.48 -14.37
CA LYS A 402 7.06 -13.36 -15.82
C LYS A 402 5.72 -13.18 -16.54
N GLY A 403 5.46 -11.95 -16.99
CA GLY A 403 4.20 -11.55 -17.62
C GLY A 403 3.59 -10.29 -17.02
N LEU A 404 3.97 -9.95 -15.77
CA LEU A 404 3.63 -8.66 -15.20
C LEU A 404 4.32 -7.52 -15.94
N GLN A 405 3.58 -6.45 -16.16
CA GLN A 405 4.04 -5.22 -16.79
C GLN A 405 3.61 -4.04 -15.92
N PRO A 406 4.27 -2.87 -16.04
CA PRO A 406 3.74 -1.65 -15.46
C PRO A 406 2.26 -1.46 -15.82
N GLY A 407 1.40 -1.26 -14.81
CA GLY A 407 -0.05 -1.20 -14.95
C GLY A 407 -0.80 -2.50 -14.69
N SER A 408 -0.13 -3.65 -14.52
CA SER A 408 -0.80 -4.89 -14.07
C SER A 408 -1.36 -4.72 -12.65
N ALA A 409 -2.63 -5.08 -12.43
CA ALA A 409 -3.26 -5.01 -11.12
C ALA A 409 -2.77 -6.11 -10.18
N VAL A 410 -2.54 -5.75 -8.92
CA VAL A 410 -2.05 -6.64 -7.87
C VAL A 410 -2.74 -6.37 -6.53
N ALA A 411 -2.81 -7.40 -5.70
CA ALA A 411 -3.30 -7.31 -4.33
C ALA A 411 -2.23 -7.82 -3.35
N LEU A 412 -1.95 -7.02 -2.32
CA LEU A 412 -1.11 -7.40 -1.19
C LEU A 412 -1.99 -7.77 -0.01
N LEU A 413 -1.79 -8.99 0.50
CA LEU A 413 -2.51 -9.51 1.65
C LEU A 413 -1.65 -9.46 2.91
N GLY A 414 -2.30 -9.31 4.06
CA GLY A 414 -1.65 -9.41 5.36
C GLY A 414 -2.59 -9.87 6.46
N ARG A 415 -2.03 -10.30 7.59
CA ARG A 415 -2.74 -10.55 8.84
C ARG A 415 -1.84 -10.16 10.01
N SER A 416 -1.99 -8.94 10.46
CA SER A 416 -1.32 -8.43 11.66
C SER A 416 -2.32 -8.03 12.72
N GLU A 417 -1.83 -8.04 13.97
CA GLU A 417 -2.56 -7.75 15.21
C GLU A 417 -3.77 -8.64 15.49
N PRO A 418 -4.04 -8.99 16.75
CA PRO A 418 -5.33 -9.54 17.18
C PRO A 418 -6.50 -8.60 16.82
N PRO A 419 -7.66 -9.10 16.36
CA PRO A 419 -8.03 -10.52 16.22
C PRO A 419 -7.42 -11.24 15.01
N GLY A 420 -6.63 -10.56 14.18
CA GLY A 420 -5.89 -11.13 13.05
C GLY A 420 -6.65 -11.07 11.75
N ASN A 421 -7.52 -10.08 11.60
CA ASN A 421 -8.33 -9.93 10.39
C ASN A 421 -7.45 -9.69 9.16
N LEU A 422 -7.92 -10.25 8.04
CA LEU A 422 -7.27 -10.09 6.74
C LEU A 422 -7.17 -8.59 6.45
N THR A 423 -6.00 -8.18 5.97
CA THR A 423 -5.87 -6.93 5.24
C THR A 423 -5.63 -7.17 3.76
N LEU A 424 -6.15 -6.27 2.95
CA LEU A 424 -6.04 -6.23 1.51
C LEU A 424 -5.66 -4.81 1.07
N ASN A 425 -4.53 -4.68 0.41
CA ASN A 425 -4.12 -3.44 -0.23
C ASN A 425 -4.06 -3.68 -1.73
N VAL A 426 -4.78 -2.89 -2.51
CA VAL A 426 -4.82 -3.01 -3.97
C VAL A 426 -3.89 -2.00 -4.61
N GLY A 427 -3.38 -2.31 -5.79
CA GLY A 427 -2.54 -1.39 -6.54
C GLY A 427 -2.11 -1.96 -7.87
N LEU A 428 -1.11 -1.32 -8.45
CA LEU A 428 -0.56 -1.65 -9.76
C LEU A 428 0.92 -2.00 -9.63
N VAL A 429 1.42 -2.83 -10.53
CA VAL A 429 2.85 -2.91 -10.82
C VAL A 429 3.29 -1.55 -11.34
N SER A 430 4.23 -0.90 -10.65
CA SER A 430 4.77 0.41 -11.02
C SER A 430 6.04 0.29 -11.87
N ALA A 431 6.88 -0.71 -11.59
CA ALA A 431 8.11 -0.96 -12.34
C ALA A 431 8.61 -2.39 -12.15
N CYS A 432 8.99 -3.05 -13.25
CA CYS A 432 9.64 -4.36 -13.24
C CYS A 432 11.17 -4.23 -13.25
N GLY A 433 11.89 -5.34 -13.06
CA GLY A 433 13.36 -5.35 -13.24
C GLY A 433 14.16 -4.66 -12.13
N ARG A 434 13.53 -4.33 -10.99
CA ARG A 434 14.21 -3.66 -9.88
C ARG A 434 15.24 -4.59 -9.25
N PHE A 435 16.36 -4.01 -8.81
CA PHE A 435 17.42 -4.74 -8.10
C PHE A 435 17.92 -5.97 -8.87
N GLN A 436 18.28 -5.79 -10.14
CA GLN A 436 18.68 -6.88 -11.05
C GLN A 436 17.57 -7.92 -11.24
N ASN A 437 16.34 -7.43 -11.39
CA ASN A 437 15.17 -8.26 -11.61
C ASN A 437 14.86 -9.22 -10.44
N THR A 438 15.38 -8.97 -9.24
CA THR A 438 14.99 -9.72 -8.04
C THR A 438 13.65 -9.26 -7.50
N CYS A 439 13.34 -7.97 -7.67
CA CYS A 439 12.12 -7.37 -7.15
C CYS A 439 11.31 -6.65 -8.24
N THR A 440 10.04 -6.45 -7.94
CA THR A 440 9.09 -5.62 -8.69
C THR A 440 8.54 -4.54 -7.78
N GLN A 441 8.46 -3.30 -8.27
CA GLN A 441 7.83 -2.20 -7.55
C GLN A 441 6.32 -2.23 -7.77
N ILE A 442 5.56 -2.04 -6.71
CA ILE A 442 4.10 -2.01 -6.70
C ILE A 442 3.59 -0.74 -6.00
N SER A 443 2.39 -0.28 -6.36
CA SER A 443 1.75 0.86 -5.72
C SER A 443 0.81 0.48 -4.57
N ALA A 444 0.54 -0.82 -4.40
CA ALA A 444 -0.23 -1.32 -3.26
C ALA A 444 0.48 -0.89 -1.95
N LEU A 445 -0.28 -0.28 -1.05
CA LEU A 445 0.30 0.28 0.17
C LEU A 445 0.88 -0.81 1.06
N MET A 446 2.11 -0.58 1.51
CA MET A 446 2.87 -1.52 2.34
C MET A 446 3.04 -0.96 3.75
N ASN A 447 2.91 -1.82 4.74
CA ASN A 447 3.13 -1.51 6.14
C ASN A 447 3.73 -2.73 6.87
N TYR A 448 4.05 -2.58 8.15
CA TYR A 448 4.57 -3.68 8.97
C TYR A 448 3.63 -4.89 9.00
N GLY A 449 2.34 -4.60 8.94
CA GLY A 449 1.29 -5.55 9.09
C GLY A 449 1.16 -6.51 7.91
N ASN A 450 1.44 -6.04 6.69
CA ASN A 450 1.38 -6.85 5.46
C ASN A 450 2.76 -7.24 4.91
N LEU A 451 3.86 -6.77 5.50
CA LEU A 451 5.21 -7.19 5.11
C LEU A 451 5.43 -8.70 5.33
N GLY A 452 5.98 -9.38 4.31
CA GLY A 452 6.10 -10.83 4.26
C GLY A 452 4.83 -11.54 3.76
N GLY A 453 3.74 -10.80 3.55
CA GLY A 453 2.50 -11.33 2.97
C GLY A 453 2.59 -11.59 1.47
N PRO A 454 1.65 -12.38 0.91
CA PRO A 454 1.64 -12.74 -0.50
C PRO A 454 1.11 -11.57 -1.35
N VAL A 455 1.67 -11.44 -2.55
CA VAL A 455 1.16 -10.55 -3.59
C VAL A 455 0.52 -11.39 -4.69
N LEU A 456 -0.74 -11.09 -5.00
CA LEU A 456 -1.57 -11.79 -5.98
C LEU A 456 -1.77 -10.95 -7.23
N ASP A 457 -1.91 -11.62 -8.38
CA ASP A 457 -2.44 -11.03 -9.60
C ASP A 457 -3.94 -11.35 -9.81
N LEU A 458 -4.52 -10.86 -10.90
CA LEU A 458 -5.92 -11.13 -11.28
C LEU A 458 -6.19 -12.59 -11.70
N SER A 459 -5.17 -13.45 -11.78
CA SER A 459 -5.36 -14.89 -11.98
C SER A 459 -5.51 -15.65 -10.65
N GLY A 460 -5.37 -14.96 -9.51
CA GLY A 460 -5.40 -15.54 -8.18
C GLY A 460 -4.11 -16.28 -7.80
N LYS A 461 -3.01 -16.06 -8.52
CA LYS A 461 -1.72 -16.70 -8.24
C LYS A 461 -0.81 -15.77 -7.45
N VAL A 462 0.01 -16.34 -6.56
CA VAL A 462 1.03 -15.58 -5.83
C VAL A 462 2.19 -15.26 -6.76
N VAL A 463 2.29 -14.01 -7.18
CA VAL A 463 3.32 -13.50 -8.08
C VAL A 463 4.54 -12.95 -7.35
N GLY A 464 4.45 -12.79 -6.03
CA GLY A 464 5.59 -12.38 -5.20
C GLY A 464 5.26 -12.34 -3.72
N MET A 465 6.22 -11.85 -2.94
CA MET A 465 6.09 -11.62 -1.50
C MET A 465 6.49 -10.18 -1.18
N ALA A 466 5.68 -9.49 -0.38
CA ALA A 466 6.03 -8.15 0.12
C ALA A 466 7.37 -8.18 0.88
N THR A 467 8.31 -7.35 0.45
CA THR A 467 9.70 -7.39 0.93
C THR A 467 10.26 -5.99 1.18
N ARG A 468 11.29 -5.89 2.03
CA ARG A 468 12.10 -4.67 2.15
C ARG A 468 13.19 -4.65 1.10
N LEU A 469 13.58 -3.45 0.71
CA LEU A 469 14.76 -3.27 -0.16
C LEU A 469 16.06 -3.58 0.56
N THR A 470 16.18 -3.11 1.80
CA THR A 470 17.34 -3.33 2.65
C THR A 470 16.92 -3.32 4.11
N GLU A 471 17.75 -3.86 5.00
CA GLU A 471 17.54 -3.77 6.46
C GLU A 471 17.56 -2.32 6.98
N LYS A 472 18.11 -1.38 6.20
CA LYS A 472 18.18 0.06 6.51
C LYS A 472 17.03 0.87 5.92
N THR A 473 16.18 0.27 5.09
CA THR A 473 15.05 0.99 4.51
C THR A 473 14.13 1.41 5.64
N PRO A 474 13.97 2.72 5.89
CA PRO A 474 13.10 3.19 6.96
C PRO A 474 11.70 2.71 6.67
N TRP A 475 11.05 2.21 7.71
CA TRP A 475 9.82 1.43 7.62
C TRP A 475 8.55 2.26 7.35
N ARG A 476 8.71 3.52 6.95
CA ARG A 476 7.64 4.44 6.54
C ARG A 476 7.27 4.22 5.08
N GLN A 477 6.83 3.01 4.73
CA GLN A 477 6.50 2.68 3.34
C GLN A 477 5.02 2.91 2.98
N ASN A 478 4.43 4.00 3.49
CA ASN A 478 3.07 4.40 3.14
C ASN A 478 3.07 5.62 2.18
N CYS A 479 3.71 5.48 1.01
CA CYS A 479 3.73 6.55 -0.01
C CYS A 479 3.48 6.02 -1.44
N GLY A 480 2.84 4.84 -1.58
CA GLY A 480 2.55 4.24 -2.88
C GLY A 480 3.79 3.68 -3.60
N VAL A 481 4.87 3.40 -2.87
CA VAL A 481 6.11 2.80 -3.40
C VAL A 481 6.48 1.57 -2.59
N GLY A 482 5.87 0.43 -2.92
CA GLY A 482 6.14 -0.88 -2.34
C GLY A 482 7.06 -1.73 -3.22
N PHE A 483 7.62 -2.80 -2.64
CA PHE A 483 8.40 -3.80 -3.38
C PHE A 483 7.97 -5.21 -3.01
N MET A 484 7.95 -6.08 -4.01
CA MET A 484 7.81 -7.51 -3.82
C MET A 484 9.02 -8.26 -4.37
N LEU A 485 9.45 -9.30 -3.65
CA LEU A 485 10.37 -10.29 -4.14
C LEU A 485 9.65 -11.16 -5.17
N ASN A 486 10.22 -11.28 -6.36
CA ASN A 486 9.60 -11.98 -7.50
C ASN A 486 9.48 -13.50 -7.23
N ALA A 487 8.36 -14.11 -7.61
CA ALA A 487 8.09 -15.53 -7.40
C ALA A 487 9.15 -16.46 -8.05
N GLU A 488 9.78 -16.07 -9.17
CA GLU A 488 10.89 -16.81 -9.78
C GLU A 488 12.09 -16.91 -8.85
N ILE A 489 12.42 -15.83 -8.15
CA ILE A 489 13.54 -15.83 -7.20
C ILE A 489 13.20 -16.71 -6.02
N ILE A 490 12.00 -16.57 -5.46
CA ILE A 490 11.51 -17.41 -4.35
C ILE A 490 11.63 -18.89 -4.73
N ARG A 491 11.09 -19.30 -5.89
CA ARG A 491 11.17 -20.69 -6.37
C ARG A 491 12.61 -21.18 -6.54
N LYS A 492 13.52 -20.32 -7.02
CA LYS A 492 14.93 -20.66 -7.23
C LYS A 492 15.67 -20.91 -5.91
N ILE A 493 15.42 -20.11 -4.88
CA ILE A 493 16.20 -20.15 -3.63
C ILE A 493 15.53 -20.97 -2.51
N LEU A 494 14.24 -21.26 -2.62
CA LEU A 494 13.48 -22.01 -1.63
C LEU A 494 14.10 -23.39 -1.29
N PRO A 495 14.58 -24.21 -2.25
CA PRO A 495 15.19 -25.50 -1.92
C PRO A 495 16.39 -25.38 -0.98
N GLU A 496 17.30 -24.44 -1.25
CA GLU A 496 18.48 -24.18 -0.41
C GLU A 496 18.07 -23.68 0.99
N LEU A 497 17.11 -22.75 1.06
CA LEU A 497 16.62 -22.22 2.34
C LEU A 497 15.91 -23.28 3.19
N LYS A 498 15.19 -24.22 2.58
CA LYS A 498 14.57 -25.34 3.30
C LYS A 498 15.60 -26.23 3.99
N GLU A 499 16.80 -26.32 3.42
CA GLU A 499 17.92 -27.11 3.96
C GLU A 499 18.84 -26.28 4.87
N GLY A 500 18.51 -25.01 5.13
CA GLY A 500 19.33 -24.11 5.93
C GLY A 500 20.64 -23.69 5.26
N LYS A 501 20.75 -23.86 3.93
CA LYS A 501 21.94 -23.54 3.16
C LYS A 501 21.96 -22.07 2.74
N THR A 502 23.18 -21.55 2.53
CA THR A 502 23.39 -20.22 1.97
C THR A 502 22.91 -20.20 0.52
N VAL A 503 22.13 -19.17 0.17
CA VAL A 503 21.64 -19.00 -1.20
C VAL A 503 22.69 -18.31 -2.08
N PRO A 504 22.78 -18.67 -3.37
CA PRO A 504 23.68 -17.99 -4.30
C PRO A 504 23.31 -16.51 -4.46
N ARG A 505 24.32 -15.63 -4.34
CA ARG A 505 24.19 -14.23 -4.70
C ARG A 505 24.23 -14.08 -6.23
N PRO A 506 23.46 -13.12 -6.79
CA PRO A 506 23.62 -12.80 -8.20
C PRO A 506 25.01 -12.17 -8.36
N LYS A 507 25.90 -12.87 -9.06
CA LYS A 507 27.22 -12.35 -9.41
C LYS A 507 27.09 -11.50 -10.67
N ARG A 508 27.81 -10.39 -10.75
CA ARG A 508 27.86 -9.56 -11.96
C ARG A 508 29.28 -9.26 -12.42
N PRO A 509 29.48 -9.05 -13.73
CA PRO A 509 30.70 -8.43 -14.22
C PRO A 509 30.90 -7.07 -13.56
N PHE A 510 32.13 -6.80 -13.13
CA PHE A 510 32.46 -5.57 -12.44
C PHE A 510 33.81 -5.02 -12.86
N LEU A 511 33.79 -3.74 -13.26
CA LEU A 511 35.01 -3.04 -13.65
C LEU A 511 35.76 -2.49 -12.44
N GLY A 512 35.12 -2.14 -11.32
CA GLY A 512 35.83 -1.58 -10.17
C GLY A 512 35.83 -0.07 -10.02
N VAL A 513 34.90 0.63 -10.67
CA VAL A 513 34.79 2.10 -10.60
C VAL A 513 33.51 2.52 -9.89
N GLN A 514 33.60 3.56 -9.04
CA GLN A 514 32.43 4.33 -8.63
C GLN A 514 32.36 5.58 -9.50
N THR A 515 31.21 5.76 -10.13
CA THR A 515 30.96 6.89 -11.01
C THR A 515 30.29 8.03 -10.26
N GLY A 516 30.62 9.26 -10.65
CA GLY A 516 30.07 10.47 -10.06
C GLY A 516 29.21 11.26 -11.05
N LEU A 517 28.53 12.28 -10.54
CA LEU A 517 28.00 13.35 -11.40
C LEU A 517 29.21 14.15 -11.88
N GLY A 518 29.59 13.97 -13.15
CA GLY A 518 30.55 14.87 -13.79
C GLY A 518 29.99 16.30 -13.89
N GLY A 519 30.82 17.26 -14.30
CA GLY A 519 30.31 18.57 -14.70
C GLY A 519 29.28 18.44 -15.84
N ALA A 520 28.36 19.40 -15.98
CA ALA A 520 27.25 19.34 -16.94
C ALA A 520 27.67 19.14 -18.42
N GLU A 521 28.94 19.35 -18.75
CA GLU A 521 29.50 19.19 -20.10
C GLU A 521 30.26 17.87 -20.33
N VAL A 522 30.42 17.02 -19.31
CA VAL A 522 31.19 15.78 -19.41
C VAL A 522 30.36 14.69 -20.10
N LYS A 523 30.63 14.44 -21.40
CA LYS A 523 30.09 13.30 -22.15
C LYS A 523 30.91 12.04 -21.85
N GLY A 524 30.31 11.09 -21.14
CA GLY A 524 30.90 9.83 -20.70
C GLY A 524 30.69 9.55 -19.22
N ALA A 525 31.15 8.38 -18.76
CA ALA A 525 31.04 7.99 -17.36
C ALA A 525 32.25 8.50 -16.56
N TYR A 526 32.04 9.55 -15.76
CA TYR A 526 33.06 10.12 -14.89
C TYR A 526 33.41 9.19 -13.73
N VAL A 527 34.69 8.86 -13.59
CA VAL A 527 35.23 8.00 -12.53
C VAL A 527 35.53 8.86 -11.30
N ALA A 528 34.65 8.79 -10.30
CA ALA A 528 34.83 9.49 -9.03
C ALA A 528 35.80 8.75 -8.11
N ARG A 529 35.80 7.42 -8.15
CA ARG A 529 36.69 6.58 -7.34
C ARG A 529 37.03 5.29 -8.06
N VAL A 530 38.28 4.85 -7.92
CA VAL A 530 38.70 3.50 -8.34
C VAL A 530 38.83 2.63 -7.10
N LEU A 531 38.17 1.46 -7.10
CA LEU A 531 38.27 0.53 -5.99
C LEU A 531 39.64 -0.17 -6.00
N PRO A 532 40.33 -0.30 -4.86
CA PRO A 532 41.55 -1.08 -4.78
C PRO A 532 41.32 -2.54 -5.19
N ASN A 533 42.35 -3.20 -5.72
CA ASN A 533 42.33 -4.61 -6.14
C ASN A 533 41.16 -4.93 -7.11
N SER A 534 40.92 -4.03 -8.06
CA SER A 534 39.86 -4.16 -9.05
C SER A 534 40.38 -4.14 -10.47
N ALA A 535 39.59 -4.64 -11.42
CA ALA A 535 39.92 -4.67 -12.84
C ALA A 535 40.32 -3.29 -13.39
N ALA A 536 39.68 -2.22 -12.93
CA ALA A 536 39.99 -0.84 -13.27
C ALA A 536 41.35 -0.40 -12.71
N ALA A 537 41.65 -0.75 -11.45
CA ALA A 537 42.92 -0.42 -10.83
C ALA A 537 44.08 -1.12 -11.56
N GLU A 538 43.91 -2.41 -11.88
CA GLU A 538 44.89 -3.20 -12.65
C GLU A 538 45.08 -2.67 -14.07
N ALA A 539 44.00 -2.22 -14.72
CA ALA A 539 44.04 -1.60 -16.03
C ALA A 539 44.60 -0.16 -16.03
N GLY A 540 44.90 0.40 -14.85
CA GLY A 540 45.47 1.74 -14.72
C GLY A 540 44.48 2.88 -14.89
N VAL A 541 43.18 2.64 -14.64
CA VAL A 541 42.15 3.69 -14.52
C VAL A 541 42.47 4.56 -13.29
N LYS A 542 42.22 5.86 -13.40
CA LYS A 542 42.46 6.83 -12.33
C LYS A 542 41.19 7.61 -12.01
N GLU A 543 41.12 8.11 -10.77
CA GLU A 543 40.10 9.09 -10.39
C GLU A 543 40.22 10.33 -11.28
N GLY A 544 39.08 10.86 -11.74
CA GLY A 544 39.03 11.94 -12.72
C GLY A 544 38.95 11.48 -14.18
N ASP A 545 39.20 10.20 -14.48
CA ASP A 545 39.00 9.67 -15.83
C ASP A 545 37.54 9.76 -16.27
N VAL A 546 37.31 9.94 -17.57
CA VAL A 546 35.97 9.83 -18.18
C VAL A 546 35.96 8.68 -19.16
N ILE A 547 35.20 7.62 -18.89
CA ILE A 547 35.05 6.49 -19.83
C ILE A 547 34.10 6.93 -20.95
N ILE A 548 34.62 6.97 -22.18
CA ILE A 548 33.92 7.49 -23.37
C ILE A 548 33.56 6.40 -24.39
N GLU A 549 34.17 5.23 -24.28
CA GLU A 549 33.90 4.08 -25.14
C GLU A 549 34.17 2.77 -24.37
N PHE A 550 33.33 1.75 -24.53
CA PHE A 550 33.48 0.45 -23.91
C PHE A 550 33.11 -0.64 -24.93
N GLN A 551 34.05 -1.56 -25.23
CA GLN A 551 33.91 -2.60 -26.27
C GLN A 551 33.44 -2.04 -27.63
N GLY A 552 34.00 -0.90 -28.04
CA GLY A 552 33.63 -0.22 -29.29
C GLY A 552 32.30 0.53 -29.25
N LYS A 553 31.53 0.43 -28.16
CA LYS A 553 30.30 1.19 -27.95
C LYS A 553 30.62 2.53 -27.30
N LYS A 554 30.15 3.62 -27.90
CA LYS A 554 30.25 4.95 -27.31
C LYS A 554 29.49 5.00 -25.99
N ILE A 555 30.07 5.65 -24.99
CA ILE A 555 29.49 5.85 -23.66
C ILE A 555 29.26 7.35 -23.48
N GLU A 556 28.00 7.74 -23.38
CA GLU A 556 27.58 9.15 -23.19
C GLU A 556 27.32 9.47 -21.72
N ASP A 557 27.00 8.46 -20.91
CA ASP A 557 26.75 8.62 -19.48
C ASP A 557 27.09 7.35 -18.68
N ASN A 558 26.90 7.43 -17.35
CA ASN A 558 27.10 6.32 -16.44
C ASN A 558 26.16 5.12 -16.72
N LEU A 559 24.91 5.38 -17.11
CA LEU A 559 23.92 4.33 -17.32
C LEU A 559 24.29 3.47 -18.54
N GLU A 560 24.83 4.06 -19.60
CA GLU A 560 25.34 3.34 -20.75
C GLU A 560 26.54 2.46 -20.42
N LEU A 561 27.47 2.96 -19.57
CA LEU A 561 28.59 2.15 -19.11
C LEU A 561 28.08 0.93 -18.31
N ILE A 562 27.15 1.14 -17.38
CA ILE A 562 26.56 0.04 -16.60
C ILE A 562 25.92 -0.99 -17.52
N LYS A 563 25.12 -0.56 -18.50
CA LYS A 563 24.49 -1.46 -19.49
C LYS A 563 25.52 -2.20 -20.33
N ALA A 564 26.60 -1.54 -20.75
CA ALA A 564 27.65 -2.16 -21.54
C ALA A 564 28.42 -3.23 -20.74
N ILE A 565 28.77 -2.95 -19.48
CA ILE A 565 29.41 -3.93 -18.58
C ILE A 565 28.47 -5.12 -18.33
N GLN A 566 27.16 -4.87 -18.13
CA GLN A 566 26.16 -5.93 -17.90
C GLN A 566 25.93 -6.86 -19.11
N GLN A 567 26.41 -6.49 -20.31
CA GLN A 567 26.38 -7.36 -21.49
C GLN A 567 27.58 -8.32 -21.55
N CYS A 568 28.57 -8.16 -20.69
CA CYS A 568 29.74 -9.02 -20.58
C CYS A 568 29.56 -10.12 -19.51
N GLN A 569 30.49 -11.05 -19.48
CA GLN A 569 30.63 -12.08 -18.44
C GLN A 569 31.77 -11.76 -17.47
N ILE A 570 31.73 -12.36 -16.29
CA ILE A 570 32.84 -12.31 -15.34
C ILE A 570 34.03 -13.03 -15.98
N GLY A 571 35.21 -12.40 -15.94
CA GLY A 571 36.42 -12.91 -16.60
C GLY A 571 36.58 -12.45 -18.06
N ASP A 572 35.61 -11.74 -18.64
CA ASP A 572 35.76 -11.20 -19.98
C ASP A 572 36.89 -10.15 -20.02
N ARG A 573 37.73 -10.26 -21.05
CA ARG A 573 38.73 -9.25 -21.39
C ARG A 573 38.06 -8.16 -22.21
N VAL A 574 37.98 -6.96 -21.65
CA VAL A 574 37.27 -5.82 -22.23
C VAL A 574 38.21 -4.68 -22.55
N LYS A 575 38.01 -4.07 -23.72
CA LYS A 575 38.77 -2.89 -24.15
C LYS A 575 37.90 -1.65 -24.09
N PHE A 576 38.42 -0.56 -23.55
CA PHE A 576 37.65 0.68 -23.36
C PHE A 576 38.57 1.89 -23.49
N LYS A 577 37.97 3.06 -23.75
CA LYS A 577 38.70 4.33 -23.86
C LYS A 577 38.33 5.26 -22.72
N VAL A 578 39.36 5.86 -22.12
CA VAL A 578 39.21 6.90 -21.11
C VAL A 578 39.77 8.21 -21.63
N LYS A 579 39.12 9.32 -21.29
CA LYS A 579 39.67 10.66 -21.44
C LYS A 579 40.30 11.07 -20.12
N ARG A 580 41.60 11.35 -20.14
CA ARG A 580 42.43 11.78 -19.01
C ARG A 580 43.24 13.01 -19.42
N ASP A 581 43.11 14.11 -18.70
CA ASP A 581 43.84 15.36 -18.97
C ASP A 581 43.77 15.81 -20.44
N GLY A 582 42.59 15.62 -21.06
CA GLY A 582 42.34 15.95 -22.47
C GLY A 582 42.80 14.90 -23.49
N GLN A 583 43.59 13.91 -23.10
CA GLN A 583 44.06 12.82 -23.96
C GLN A 583 43.13 11.60 -23.90
N ILE A 584 43.04 10.86 -25.01
CA ILE A 584 42.28 9.61 -25.07
C ILE A 584 43.25 8.45 -24.93
N LEU A 585 43.10 7.67 -23.87
CA LEU A 585 43.87 6.46 -23.59
C LEU A 585 42.99 5.24 -23.84
N THR A 586 43.56 4.22 -24.45
CA THR A 586 42.88 2.92 -24.63
C THR A 586 43.42 1.97 -23.58
N LEU A 587 42.53 1.43 -22.74
CA LEU A 587 42.84 0.53 -21.65
C LEU A 587 42.15 -0.82 -21.88
N GLU A 588 42.66 -1.83 -21.19
CA GLU A 588 42.14 -3.18 -21.24
C GLU A 588 42.09 -3.75 -19.84
N ALA A 589 40.98 -4.39 -19.48
CA ALA A 589 40.76 -4.98 -18.17
C ALA A 589 40.16 -6.38 -18.31
N VAL A 590 40.44 -7.27 -17.36
CA VAL A 590 39.68 -8.51 -17.19
C VAL A 590 38.61 -8.24 -16.15
N LEU A 591 37.34 -8.32 -16.53
CA LEU A 591 36.23 -7.97 -15.64
C LEU A 591 36.22 -8.90 -14.42
N GLY A 592 36.26 -8.27 -13.24
CA GLY A 592 36.18 -8.98 -11.98
C GLY A 592 34.75 -9.37 -11.63
N GLU A 593 34.64 -10.04 -10.49
CA GLU A 593 33.36 -10.34 -9.86
C GLU A 593 33.06 -9.25 -8.82
N MET A 594 31.79 -8.85 -8.72
CA MET A 594 31.30 -8.12 -7.55
C MET A 594 30.14 -8.88 -6.95
N ASP A 595 30.33 -9.29 -5.70
CA ASP A 595 29.25 -9.68 -4.82
C ASP A 595 28.42 -8.46 -4.42
N TYR A 596 27.13 -8.68 -4.25
CA TYR A 596 26.16 -7.65 -3.88
C TYR A 596 25.89 -7.59 -2.39
#